data_AF-A0A4P7GXK2-F1
#
_entry.id   AF-A0A4P7GXK2-F1
#
_cell.length_a   1.000
_cell.length_b   1.000
_cell.length_c   1.000
_cell.angle_alpha   90.00
_cell.angle_beta   90.00
_cell.angle_gamma   90.00
#
_symmetry.space_group_name_H-M   'P 1'
#
loop_
_entity.id
_entity.type
_entity.pdbx_description
1 polymer ?
#
loop_
_entity_poly.entity_id
_entity_poly.type
_entity_poly.pdbx_seq_one_letter_code
_entity_poly.pdbx_strand_id
1 'polypeptide(L)'
;MADRTKILDVLENAYTSVTRVPRKLTGTESLRDDLDVNSVSLLELFSKVEEELDIVLFENMELPDVQTVDDLIALISTEMDTPAHS
;
A
#
# COMPACT_ATOMS: atom_id res chain seq x y z
N MET A 1 14.46 -1.57 9.07
CA MET A 1 13.16 -1.32 9.74
C MET A 1 12.55 -0.03 9.22
N ALA A 2 11.72 -0.14 8.18
CA ALA A 2 10.93 0.99 7.70
C ALA A 2 9.97 1.48 8.80
N ASP A 3 9.87 2.80 8.95
CA ASP A 3 8.96 3.40 9.93
C ASP A 3 7.51 3.15 9.51
N ARG A 4 6.79 2.28 10.25
CA ARG A 4 5.35 2.00 10.03
C ARG A 4 4.52 3.27 9.91
N THR A 5 4.84 4.30 10.70
CA THR A 5 4.17 5.60 10.65
C THR A 5 4.35 6.28 9.29
N LYS A 6 5.53 6.18 8.68
CA LYS A 6 5.79 6.71 7.34
C LYS A 6 5.02 5.94 6.27
N ILE A 7 4.98 4.61 6.37
CA ILE A 7 4.22 3.77 5.43
C ILE A 7 2.72 4.10 5.51
N LEU A 8 2.19 4.28 6.73
CA LEU A 8 0.81 4.70 6.94
C LEU A 8 0.53 6.07 6.32
N ASP A 9 1.39 7.06 6.50
CA ASP A 9 1.23 8.39 5.90
C ASP A 9 1.18 8.33 4.36
N VAL A 10 2.08 7.55 3.75
CA VAL A 10 2.07 7.32 2.30
C VAL A 10 0.80 6.60 1.85
N LEU A 11 0.36 5.56 2.57
CA LEU A 11 -0.88 4.84 2.26
C LEU A 11 -2.11 5.76 2.40
N GLU A 12 -2.16 6.62 3.42
CA GLU A 12 -3.23 7.61 3.61
C GLU A 12 -3.26 8.62 2.44
N ASN A 13 -2.09 9.09 2.00
CA ASN A 13 -1.97 10.00 0.86
C ASN A 13 -2.38 9.32 -0.47
N ALA A 14 -1.92 8.09 -0.68
CA ALA A 14 -2.28 7.29 -1.86
C ALA A 14 -3.78 6.99 -1.88
N TYR A 15 -4.34 6.52 -0.77
CA TYR A 15 -5.76 6.24 -0.62
C TYR A 15 -6.61 7.48 -0.86
N THR A 16 -6.23 8.62 -0.29
CA THR A 16 -6.91 9.91 -0.52
C THR A 16 -6.86 10.30 -1.98
N SER A 17 -5.75 10.05 -2.69
CA SER A 17 -5.65 10.37 -4.11
C SER A 17 -6.56 9.48 -4.98
N VAL A 18 -6.67 8.19 -4.66
CA VAL A 18 -7.50 7.22 -5.41
C VAL A 18 -8.99 7.42 -5.14
N THR A 19 -9.37 7.48 -3.86
CA THR A 19 -10.78 7.55 -3.45
C THR A 19 -11.32 8.97 -3.38
N ARG A 20 -10.44 9.98 -3.37
CA ARG A 20 -10.75 11.40 -3.11
C ARG A 20 -11.37 11.64 -1.74
N VAL A 21 -11.24 10.68 -0.82
CA VAL A 21 -11.74 10.78 0.55
C VAL A 21 -10.57 10.70 1.52
N PRO A 22 -10.22 11.80 2.21
CA PRO A 22 -9.19 11.76 3.23
C PRO A 22 -9.66 10.92 4.40
N ARG A 23 -8.91 9.85 4.69
CA ARG A 23 -9.18 8.94 5.79
C ARG A 23 -7.88 8.55 6.45
N LYS A 24 -7.93 8.41 7.78
CA LYS A 24 -6.84 7.81 8.54
C LYS A 24 -6.94 6.30 8.50
N LEU A 25 -5.85 5.65 8.14
CA LEU A 25 -5.81 4.20 8.04
C LEU A 25 -5.26 3.60 9.32
N THR A 26 -5.87 2.50 9.73
CA THR A 26 -5.50 1.64 10.83
C THR A 26 -5.18 0.28 10.22
N GLY A 27 -4.06 -0.34 10.63
CA GLY A 27 -3.60 -1.60 10.04
C GLY A 27 -4.66 -2.71 10.00
N THR A 28 -5.63 -2.70 10.90
CA THR A 28 -6.66 -3.74 11.01
C THR A 28 -7.81 -3.63 10.03
N GLU A 29 -7.94 -2.53 9.27
CA GLU A 29 -9.02 -2.35 8.31
C GLU A 29 -8.89 -3.30 7.11
N SER A 30 -10.01 -3.91 6.71
CA SER A 30 -10.08 -4.73 5.50
C SER A 30 -10.15 -3.84 4.26
N LEU A 31 -9.29 -4.11 3.28
CA LEU A 31 -9.24 -3.32 2.05
C LEU A 31 -10.57 -3.33 1.30
N ARG A 32 -11.19 -4.50 1.20
CA ARG A 32 -12.43 -4.66 0.44
C ARG A 32 -13.70 -4.31 1.23
N ASP A 33 -13.75 -4.67 2.51
CA ASP A 33 -14.98 -4.57 3.32
C ASP A 33 -15.10 -3.23 4.05
N ASP A 34 -13.99 -2.69 4.56
CA ASP A 34 -13.99 -1.41 5.29
C ASP A 34 -13.66 -0.21 4.39
N LEU A 35 -12.68 -0.39 3.50
CA LEU A 35 -12.15 0.70 2.66
C LEU A 35 -12.74 0.71 1.24
N ASP A 36 -13.61 -0.24 0.88
CA ASP A 36 -14.22 -0.39 -0.45
C ASP A 36 -13.19 -0.39 -1.60
N VAL A 37 -11.97 -0.87 -1.33
CA VAL A 37 -10.88 -0.96 -2.29
C VAL A 37 -11.09 -2.22 -3.14
N ASN A 38 -11.40 -2.01 -4.42
CA ASN A 38 -11.46 -3.08 -5.42
C ASN A 38 -10.09 -3.30 -6.09
N SER A 39 -9.93 -4.35 -6.90
CA SER A 39 -8.67 -4.67 -7.58
C SER A 39 -8.10 -3.53 -8.43
N VAL A 40 -8.96 -2.71 -9.05
CA VAL A 40 -8.53 -1.53 -9.83
C VAL A 40 -7.97 -0.45 -8.91
N SER A 41 -8.70 -0.11 -7.85
CA SER A 41 -8.26 0.87 -6.86
C SER A 41 -6.99 0.43 -6.14
N LEU A 42 -6.84 -0.88 -5.93
CA LEU A 42 -5.64 -1.48 -5.35
C LEU A 42 -4.42 -1.31 -6.27
N LEU A 43 -4.56 -1.53 -7.58
CA LEU A 43 -3.51 -1.26 -8.57
C LEU A 43 -3.08 0.20 -8.54
N GLU A 44 -4.04 1.13 -8.53
CA GLU A 44 -3.74 2.57 -8.46
C GLU A 44 -3.08 2.95 -7.12
N LEU A 45 -3.51 2.33 -6.02
CA LEU A 45 -2.90 2.53 -4.71
C LEU A 45 -1.44 2.08 -4.73
N PHE A 46 -1.17 0.86 -5.23
CA PHE A 46 0.19 0.34 -5.34
C PHE A 46 1.08 1.24 -6.19
N SER A 47 0.61 1.61 -7.39
CA SER A 47 1.38 2.50 -8.28
C SER A 47 1.76 3.81 -7.60
N LYS A 48 0.87 4.42 -6.81
CA LYS A 48 1.18 5.63 -6.06
C LYS A 48 2.19 5.39 -4.94
N VAL A 49 2.07 4.29 -4.23
CA VAL A 49 3.01 3.94 -3.15
C VAL A 49 4.41 3.68 -3.73
N GLU A 50 4.48 2.97 -4.86
CA GLU A 50 5.72 2.73 -5.60
C GLU A 50 6.39 4.05 -6.02
N GLU A 51 5.63 5.00 -6.59
CA GLU A 51 6.14 6.33 -6.95
C GLU A 51 6.64 7.14 -5.74
N GLU A 52 5.93 7.10 -4.61
CA GLU A 52 6.28 7.90 -3.42
C GLU A 52 7.47 7.31 -2.64
N LEU A 53 7.65 5.99 -2.68
CA LEU A 53 8.70 5.28 -1.95
C LEU A 53 9.88 4.84 -2.83
N ASP A 54 9.79 5.01 -4.16
CA ASP A 54 10.77 4.55 -5.15
C ASP A 54 11.04 3.04 -5.02
N ILE A 55 9.96 2.25 -4.92
CA ILE A 55 10.00 0.79 -4.75
C ILE A 55 9.15 0.08 -5.82
N VAL A 56 9.27 -1.23 -5.92
CA VAL A 56 8.41 -2.09 -6.74
C VAL A 56 7.71 -3.09 -5.81
N LEU A 57 6.38 -3.04 -5.75
CA LEU A 57 5.55 -3.87 -4.87
C LEU A 57 4.98 -5.10 -5.58
N PHE A 58 4.86 -5.06 -6.90
CA PHE A 58 4.38 -6.19 -7.69
C PHE A 58 5.01 -6.19 -9.09
N GLU A 59 5.57 -7.32 -9.49
CA GLU A 59 6.09 -7.54 -10.84
C GLU A 59 5.17 -8.51 -11.61
N ASN A 60 4.98 -8.28 -12.91
CA ASN A 60 4.21 -9.15 -13.83
C ASN A 60 2.67 -9.15 -13.70
N MET A 61 2.07 -8.04 -13.25
CA MET A 61 0.59 -7.87 -13.17
C MET A 61 -0.13 -8.81 -12.18
N GLU A 62 0.60 -9.57 -11.36
CA GLU A 62 -0.01 -10.35 -10.29
C GLU A 62 -0.11 -9.50 -9.03
N LEU A 63 -1.35 -9.12 -8.70
CA LEU A 63 -1.62 -8.44 -7.44
C LEU A 63 -1.33 -9.38 -6.27
N PRO A 64 -0.55 -8.96 -5.27
CA PRO A 64 -0.37 -9.73 -4.05
C PRO A 64 -1.72 -9.92 -3.35
N ASP A 65 -1.88 -11.06 -2.68
CA ASP A 65 -3.10 -11.42 -1.94
C ASP A 65 -3.20 -10.63 -0.62
N VAL A 66 -3.41 -9.32 -0.73
CA VAL A 66 -3.53 -8.40 0.40
C VAL A 66 -4.99 -8.27 0.83
N GLN A 67 -5.28 -8.61 2.09
CA GLN A 67 -6.64 -8.52 2.64
C GLN A 67 -6.87 -7.29 3.51
N THR A 68 -5.83 -6.81 4.19
CA THR A 68 -5.90 -5.74 5.18
C THR A 68 -4.80 -4.70 4.98
N VAL A 69 -4.95 -3.54 5.62
CA VAL A 69 -3.92 -2.49 5.60
C VAL A 69 -2.60 -2.97 6.21
N ASP A 70 -2.62 -3.80 7.26
CA ASP A 70 -1.41 -4.34 7.87
C ASP A 70 -0.66 -5.29 6.91
N ASP A 71 -1.40 -6.02 6.07
CA ASP A 71 -0.84 -6.87 5.01
C ASP A 71 -0.06 -6.03 3.98
N LEU A 72 -0.66 -4.91 3.54
CA LEU A 72 0.01 -3.91 2.72
C LEU A 72 1.26 -3.33 3.39
N ILE A 73 1.16 -2.95 4.66
CA ILE A 73 2.29 -2.41 5.41
C ILE A 73 3.41 -3.44 5.51
N ALA A 74 3.09 -4.70 5.76
CA ALA A 74 4.06 -5.78 5.86
C ALA A 74 4.76 -6.01 4.51
N LEU A 75 4.02 -6.00 3.40
CA LEU A 75 4.57 -6.09 2.05
C LEU A 75 5.54 -4.93 1.78
N ILE A 76 5.10 -3.68 1.97
CA ILE A 76 5.94 -2.48 1.75
C ILE A 76 7.17 -2.50 2.66
N SER A 77 6.99 -2.88 3.92
CA SER A 77 8.11 -2.99 4.87
C SER A 77 9.13 -4.02 4.43
N THR A 78 8.69 -5.12 3.82
CA THR A 78 9.57 -6.17 3.30
C THR A 78 10.37 -5.66 2.11
N GLU A 79 9.72 -4.97 1.17
CA GLU A 79 10.42 -4.37 0.01
C GLU A 79 11.35 -3.21 0.40
N MET A 80 10.99 -2.43 1.42
CA MET A 80 11.87 -1.36 1.92
C MET A 80 13.08 -1.88 2.73
N ASP A 81 12.93 -3.04 3.39
CA ASP A 81 14.03 -3.68 4.14
C ASP A 81 14.91 -4.55 3.22
N THR A 82 14.36 -5.01 2.11
CA THR A 82 15.09 -5.68 1.05
C THR A 82 15.70 -4.61 0.14
N PRO A 83 17.01 -4.31 0.20
CA PRO A 83 17.61 -3.42 -0.80
C PRO A 83 17.46 -4.08 -2.18
N ALA A 84 16.47 -3.64 -2.94
CA ALA A 84 16.26 -4.11 -4.29
C ALA A 84 17.47 -3.73 -5.16
N HIS A 85 18.14 -4.78 -5.64
CA HIS A 85 19.23 -4.87 -6.61
C HIS A 85 20.67 -4.51 -6.17
N SER A 86 21.43 -5.59 -5.93
CA SER A 86 22.88 -5.69 -6.22
C SER A 86 23.13 -5.75 -7.73
#